data_AF-A0A9E0WHU1-F1
#
_entry.id   AF-A0A9E0WHU1-F1
#
_cell.length_a   1.000
_cell.length_b   1.000
_cell.length_c   1.000
_cell.angle_alpha   90.00
_cell.angle_beta   90.00
_cell.angle_gamma   90.00
#
_symmetry.space_group_name_H-M   'P 1'
#
loop_
_entity.id
_entity.type
_entity.pdbx_description
1 polymer ?
#
loop_
_entity_poly.entity_id
_entity_poly.type
_entity_poly.pdbx_seq_one_letter_code
_entity_poly.pdbx_strand_id
1 'polypeptide(L)'
;LKVVKAYRYLGRDEEALDLIAQALARDENVSGTDRPFDDADENLNWLYNELAYILVGQGDVEGGINTFRKAIAFGESGEDNVSQVINLSFILMFEGRYEEAEDLLSIVGNASEFGRMFALAIEVCAAHEAGETEHMTEVLDEMKAHRFDNYSALQFALACVEDEEASAELLIERLSQPDYQDQAFMSLHTIRKTGVHQRRQKDILEFLDLVHQRPDVVAAAASIGRVLDLPVYSFYWGDI
;
A
#
# COMPACT_ATOMS: atom_id res chain seq x y z
N LEU A 1 6.31 -8.70 -15.49
CA LEU A 1 5.57 -8.00 -14.39
C LEU A 1 4.05 -7.85 -14.62
N LYS A 2 3.56 -7.19 -15.69
CA LYS A 2 2.11 -6.89 -15.85
C LYS A 2 1.18 -8.10 -15.77
N VAL A 3 1.57 -9.23 -16.37
CA VAL A 3 0.79 -10.49 -16.32
C VAL A 3 0.73 -11.07 -14.90
N VAL A 4 1.85 -11.01 -14.16
CA VAL A 4 1.90 -11.43 -12.74
C VAL A 4 0.92 -10.62 -11.90
N LYS A 5 0.94 -9.28 -12.04
CA LYS A 5 -0.01 -8.38 -11.38
C LYS A 5 -1.46 -8.76 -11.72
N ALA A 6 -1.76 -8.97 -13.00
CA ALA A 6 -3.10 -9.35 -13.44
C ALA A 6 -3.56 -10.68 -12.83
N TYR A 7 -2.69 -11.70 -12.76
CA TYR A 7 -3.02 -12.95 -12.09
C TYR A 7 -3.31 -12.75 -10.59
N ARG A 8 -2.50 -11.96 -9.87
CA ARG A 8 -2.77 -11.63 -8.47
C ARG A 8 -4.13 -10.91 -8.30
N TYR A 9 -4.42 -9.91 -9.13
CA TYR A 9 -5.72 -9.21 -9.09
C TYR A 9 -6.93 -10.13 -9.38
N LEU A 10 -6.70 -11.24 -10.08
CA LEU A 10 -7.73 -12.25 -10.38
C LEU A 10 -7.76 -13.41 -9.36
N GLY A 11 -6.94 -13.36 -8.30
CA GLY A 11 -6.83 -14.45 -7.32
C GLY A 11 -6.15 -15.72 -7.86
N ARG A 12 -5.39 -15.59 -8.94
CA ARG A 12 -4.69 -16.68 -9.66
C ARG A 12 -3.24 -16.75 -9.20
N ASP A 13 -3.04 -16.89 -7.90
CA ASP A 13 -1.72 -16.80 -7.27
C ASP A 13 -0.78 -17.92 -7.71
N GLU A 14 -1.31 -19.12 -7.98
CA GLU A 14 -0.51 -20.25 -8.48
C GLU A 14 0.12 -19.93 -9.85
N GLU A 15 -0.66 -19.37 -10.78
CA GLU A 15 -0.14 -18.96 -12.08
C GLU A 15 0.79 -17.76 -12.00
N ALA A 16 0.57 -16.85 -11.04
CA ALA A 16 1.49 -15.76 -10.75
C ALA A 16 2.85 -16.29 -10.25
N LEU A 17 2.83 -17.23 -9.29
CA LEU A 17 4.03 -17.86 -8.71
C LEU A 17 4.82 -18.66 -9.75
N ASP A 18 4.14 -19.45 -10.59
CA ASP A 18 4.79 -20.18 -11.68
C ASP A 18 5.51 -19.23 -12.66
N LEU A 19 4.84 -18.13 -13.05
CA LEU A 19 5.44 -17.14 -13.94
C LEU A 19 6.62 -16.39 -13.29
N ILE A 20 6.51 -16.05 -12.00
CA ILE A 20 7.61 -15.46 -11.22
C ILE A 20 8.80 -16.44 -11.18
N ALA A 21 8.56 -17.70 -10.83
CA ALA A 21 9.62 -18.71 -10.72
C ALA A 21 10.35 -18.92 -12.05
N GLN A 22 9.62 -18.98 -13.16
CA GLN A 22 10.22 -19.05 -14.50
C GLN A 22 11.06 -17.81 -14.85
N ALA A 23 10.60 -16.62 -14.47
CA ALA A 23 11.34 -15.38 -14.71
C ALA A 23 12.64 -15.32 -13.87
N LEU A 24 12.56 -15.60 -12.58
CA LEU A 24 13.73 -15.61 -11.69
C LEU A 24 14.74 -16.69 -12.08
N ALA A 25 14.28 -17.90 -12.43
CA ALA A 25 15.16 -18.95 -12.90
C ALA A 25 15.87 -18.59 -14.21
N ARG A 26 15.24 -17.80 -15.09
CA ARG A 26 15.92 -17.28 -16.29
C ARG A 26 17.00 -16.28 -15.92
N ASP A 27 16.71 -15.37 -14.98
CA ASP A 27 17.66 -14.35 -14.52
C ASP A 27 18.89 -14.96 -13.83
N GLU A 28 18.71 -15.90 -12.92
CA GLU A 28 19.80 -16.56 -12.18
C GLU A 28 20.72 -17.42 -13.06
N ASN A 29 20.23 -17.90 -14.21
CA ASN A 29 20.96 -18.81 -15.09
C ASN A 29 21.82 -18.10 -16.15
N VAL A 30 21.93 -16.77 -16.12
CA VAL A 30 22.79 -16.04 -17.06
C VAL A 30 23.99 -15.41 -16.36
N SER A 31 25.18 -15.68 -16.89
CA SER A 31 26.45 -15.07 -16.49
C SER A 31 26.90 -14.05 -17.54
N GLY A 32 27.46 -12.92 -17.10
CA GLY A 32 28.00 -11.88 -18.00
C GLY A 32 26.96 -10.84 -18.42
N THR A 33 27.14 -10.22 -19.58
CA THR A 33 26.29 -9.12 -20.09
C THR A 33 25.00 -9.60 -20.79
N ASP A 34 24.79 -10.91 -20.91
CA ASP A 34 23.66 -11.50 -21.63
C ASP A 34 22.39 -11.53 -20.76
N ARG A 35 22.00 -10.39 -20.16
CA ARG A 35 20.83 -10.35 -19.28
C ARG A 35 19.58 -10.84 -20.04
N PRO A 36 18.80 -11.77 -19.46
CA PRO A 36 17.65 -12.37 -20.13
C PRO A 36 16.48 -11.39 -20.28
N PHE A 37 16.49 -10.32 -19.49
CA PHE A 37 15.53 -9.23 -19.55
C PHE A 37 16.30 -7.90 -19.64
N ASP A 38 15.92 -7.08 -20.63
CA ASP A 38 16.46 -5.74 -20.83
C ASP A 38 15.92 -4.72 -19.80
N ASP A 39 14.81 -5.07 -19.14
CA ASP A 39 14.13 -4.26 -18.13
C ASP A 39 14.39 -4.72 -16.68
N ALA A 40 15.36 -5.63 -16.46
CA ALA A 40 15.64 -6.24 -15.16
C ALA A 40 15.99 -5.22 -14.08
N ASP A 41 16.82 -4.22 -14.40
CA ASP A 41 17.21 -3.16 -13.46
C ASP A 41 16.02 -2.31 -12.98
N GLU A 42 14.96 -2.26 -13.78
CA GLU A 42 13.76 -1.48 -13.48
C GLU A 42 12.64 -2.31 -12.84
N ASN A 43 12.58 -3.63 -13.11
CA ASN A 43 11.41 -4.47 -12.81
C ASN A 43 11.67 -5.64 -11.87
N LEU A 44 12.92 -6.00 -11.58
CA LEU A 44 13.22 -7.15 -10.74
C LEU A 44 12.78 -6.93 -9.28
N ASN A 45 13.03 -5.75 -8.72
CA ASN A 45 12.50 -5.31 -7.43
C ASN A 45 10.96 -5.42 -7.37
N TRP A 46 10.26 -4.99 -8.42
CA TRP A 46 8.80 -5.09 -8.52
C TRP A 46 8.31 -6.53 -8.69
N LEU A 47 9.07 -7.40 -9.34
CA LEU A 47 8.74 -8.82 -9.42
C LEU A 47 8.82 -9.48 -8.03
N TYR A 48 9.87 -9.16 -7.26
CA TYR A 48 9.97 -9.59 -5.86
C TYR A 48 8.88 -8.98 -4.98
N ASN A 49 8.46 -7.75 -5.24
CA ASN A 49 7.32 -7.13 -4.57
C ASN A 49 6.04 -7.96 -4.77
N GLU A 50 5.74 -8.39 -5.99
CA GLU A 50 4.56 -9.22 -6.25
C GLU A 50 4.66 -10.60 -5.57
N LEU A 51 5.86 -11.21 -5.59
CA LEU A 51 6.12 -12.44 -4.85
C LEU A 51 5.83 -12.27 -3.35
N ALA A 52 6.33 -11.18 -2.77
CA ALA A 52 6.14 -10.90 -1.36
C ALA A 52 4.65 -10.69 -1.02
N TYR A 53 3.90 -9.94 -1.84
CA TYR A 53 2.46 -9.78 -1.68
C TYR A 53 1.71 -11.12 -1.71
N ILE A 54 2.08 -12.03 -2.62
CA ILE A 54 1.47 -13.36 -2.69
C ILE A 54 1.79 -14.17 -1.44
N LEU A 55 3.06 -14.18 -0.99
CA LEU A 55 3.48 -14.91 0.20
C LEU A 55 2.76 -14.43 1.46
N VAL A 56 2.71 -13.12 1.69
CA VAL A 56 1.94 -12.55 2.81
C VAL A 56 0.46 -12.86 2.63
N GLY A 57 -0.09 -12.73 1.42
CA GLY A 57 -1.47 -13.11 1.09
C GLY A 57 -1.85 -14.54 1.51
N GLN A 58 -0.91 -15.48 1.37
CA GLN A 58 -1.06 -16.89 1.74
C GLN A 58 -0.73 -17.20 3.22
N GLY A 59 -0.34 -16.19 3.99
CA GLY A 59 -0.02 -16.31 5.41
C GLY A 59 1.46 -16.57 5.71
N ASP A 60 2.34 -16.65 4.70
CA ASP A 60 3.80 -16.70 4.88
C ASP A 60 4.37 -15.27 5.02
N VAL A 61 4.05 -14.65 6.16
CA VAL A 61 4.45 -13.27 6.47
C VAL A 61 5.98 -13.11 6.46
N GLU A 62 6.70 -13.99 7.15
CA GLU A 62 8.16 -13.93 7.24
C GLU A 62 8.85 -14.21 5.89
N GLY A 63 8.30 -15.12 5.08
CA GLY A 63 8.74 -15.30 3.70
C GLY A 63 8.55 -14.04 2.86
N GLY A 64 7.41 -13.36 3.01
CA GLY A 64 7.14 -12.06 2.39
C GLY A 64 8.12 -10.97 2.82
N ILE A 65 8.38 -10.81 4.12
CA ILE A 65 9.33 -9.84 4.68
C ILE A 65 10.74 -10.08 4.12
N ASN A 66 11.22 -11.32 4.13
CA ASN A 66 12.52 -11.66 3.58
C ASN A 66 12.60 -11.40 2.07
N THR A 67 11.49 -11.59 1.36
CA THR A 67 11.38 -11.28 -0.08
C THR A 67 11.47 -9.78 -0.34
N PHE A 68 10.81 -8.95 0.48
CA PHE A 68 10.96 -7.49 0.40
C PHE A 68 12.38 -7.02 0.70
N ARG A 69 13.04 -7.58 1.72
CA ARG A 69 14.44 -7.24 2.02
C ARG A 69 15.37 -7.54 0.83
N LYS A 70 15.12 -8.63 0.09
CA LYS A 70 15.82 -8.90 -1.17
C LYS A 70 15.48 -7.85 -2.23
N ALA A 71 14.21 -7.50 -2.39
CA ALA A 71 13.76 -6.48 -3.34
C ALA A 71 14.46 -5.12 -3.13
N ILE A 72 14.58 -4.69 -1.87
CA ILE A 72 15.25 -3.45 -1.47
C ILE A 72 16.72 -3.44 -1.89
N ALA A 73 17.42 -4.58 -1.77
CA ALA A 73 18.84 -4.70 -2.11
C ALA A 73 19.13 -4.50 -3.62
N PHE A 74 18.14 -4.58 -4.51
CA PHE A 74 18.32 -4.30 -5.93
C PHE A 74 18.29 -2.80 -6.28
N GLY A 75 17.83 -1.93 -5.37
CA GLY A 75 17.62 -0.50 -5.67
C GLY A 75 16.34 -0.23 -6.48
N GLU A 76 16.10 1.04 -6.81
CA GLU A 76 15.04 1.47 -7.75
C GLU A 76 15.68 2.39 -8.81
N SER A 77 15.84 1.90 -10.05
CA SER A 77 16.49 2.65 -11.14
C SER A 77 17.91 3.17 -10.82
N GLY A 78 18.65 2.46 -9.95
CA GLY A 78 20.00 2.84 -9.53
C GLY A 78 20.05 3.85 -8.37
N GLU A 79 18.90 4.24 -7.82
CA GLU A 79 18.76 5.07 -6.63
C GLU A 79 18.29 4.22 -5.43
N ASP A 80 18.18 4.86 -4.26
CA ASP A 80 17.62 4.25 -3.05
C ASP A 80 16.22 3.70 -3.32
N ASN A 81 15.96 2.47 -2.86
CA ASN A 81 14.67 1.80 -3.08
C ASN A 81 13.60 2.32 -2.11
N VAL A 82 12.98 3.45 -2.45
CA VAL A 82 11.91 4.08 -1.65
C VAL A 82 10.66 3.20 -1.61
N SER A 83 10.24 2.69 -2.77
CA SER A 83 8.94 2.02 -2.92
C SER A 83 8.86 0.71 -2.13
N GLN A 84 9.88 -0.15 -2.20
CA GLN A 84 9.86 -1.43 -1.48
C GLN A 84 10.14 -1.26 0.00
N VAL A 85 10.86 -0.20 0.40
CA VAL A 85 10.98 0.17 1.82
C VAL A 85 9.62 0.53 2.40
N ILE A 86 8.91 1.49 1.80
CA ILE A 86 7.56 1.86 2.25
C ILE A 86 6.66 0.62 2.28
N ASN A 87 6.76 -0.22 1.25
CA ASN A 87 5.93 -1.41 1.17
C ASN A 87 6.19 -2.43 2.29
N LEU A 88 7.45 -2.61 2.66
CA LEU A 88 7.81 -3.45 3.80
C LEU A 88 7.40 -2.81 5.13
N SER A 89 7.57 -1.50 5.30
CA SER A 89 7.20 -0.80 6.52
C SER A 89 5.70 -0.90 6.81
N PHE A 90 4.83 -0.85 5.80
CA PHE A 90 3.40 -1.13 5.98
C PHE A 90 3.11 -2.55 6.46
N ILE A 91 3.82 -3.55 5.93
CA ILE A 91 3.68 -4.94 6.38
C ILE A 91 4.12 -5.06 7.83
N LEU A 92 5.28 -4.50 8.18
CA LEU A 92 5.80 -4.50 9.55
C LEU A 92 4.82 -3.82 10.52
N MET A 93 4.25 -2.67 10.13
CA MET A 93 3.22 -1.96 10.89
C MET A 93 1.97 -2.81 11.09
N PHE A 94 1.45 -3.49 10.05
CA PHE A 94 0.30 -4.39 10.21
C PHE A 94 0.59 -5.56 11.15
N GLU A 95 1.84 -6.04 11.18
CA GLU A 95 2.34 -7.07 12.10
C GLU A 95 2.68 -6.53 13.50
N GLY A 96 2.39 -5.26 13.79
CA GLY A 96 2.65 -4.62 15.09
C GLY A 96 4.13 -4.34 15.37
N ARG A 97 5.00 -4.47 14.37
CA ARG A 97 6.45 -4.21 14.44
C ARG A 97 6.75 -2.74 14.11
N TYR A 98 6.14 -1.82 14.86
CA TYR A 98 6.20 -0.38 14.59
C TYR A 98 7.63 0.18 14.62
N GLU A 99 8.41 -0.15 15.66
CA GLU A 99 9.81 0.29 15.77
C GLU A 99 10.65 -0.13 14.55
N GLU A 100 10.47 -1.36 14.05
CA GLU A 100 11.18 -1.83 12.86
C GLU A 100 10.69 -1.15 11.58
N ALA A 101 9.39 -0.82 11.50
CA ALA A 101 8.83 -0.09 10.38
C ALA A 101 9.42 1.33 10.30
N GLU A 102 9.55 2.02 11.45
CA GLU A 102 10.12 3.36 11.59
C GLU A 102 11.63 3.36 11.32
N ASP A 103 12.38 2.41 11.89
CA ASP A 103 13.80 2.21 11.61
C ASP A 103 14.03 2.03 10.09
N LEU A 104 13.17 1.25 9.44
CA LEU A 104 13.25 1.04 8.00
C LEU A 104 12.87 2.30 7.20
N LEU A 105 11.96 3.15 7.67
CA LEU A 105 11.68 4.42 6.99
C LEU A 105 12.83 5.42 7.13
N SER A 106 13.56 5.38 8.25
CA SER A 106 14.67 6.30 8.53
C SER A 106 15.83 6.18 7.53
N ILE A 107 15.96 5.05 6.83
CA ILE A 107 16.98 4.84 5.80
C ILE A 107 16.61 5.49 4.45
N VAL A 108 15.39 6.00 4.30
CA VAL A 108 14.91 6.61 3.05
C VAL A 108 15.13 8.12 3.06
N GLY A 109 16.28 8.56 2.56
CA GLY A 109 16.62 10.00 2.51
C GLY A 109 15.98 10.79 1.36
N ASN A 110 15.52 10.12 0.29
CA ASN A 110 15.14 10.74 -0.98
C ASN A 110 13.69 10.45 -1.43
N ALA A 111 12.77 10.16 -0.49
CA ALA A 111 11.37 9.98 -0.84
C ALA A 111 10.79 11.24 -1.51
N SER A 112 9.98 11.06 -2.56
CA SER A 112 9.12 12.12 -3.07
C SER A 112 8.10 12.54 -2.01
N GLU A 113 7.49 13.73 -2.12
CA GLU A 113 6.43 14.15 -1.19
C GLU A 113 5.29 13.13 -1.12
N PHE A 114 4.96 12.51 -2.27
CA PHE A 114 3.98 11.42 -2.33
C PHE A 114 4.37 10.23 -1.44
N GLY A 115 5.64 9.79 -1.51
CA GLY A 115 6.16 8.70 -0.68
C GLY A 115 6.31 9.09 0.78
N ARG A 116 6.72 10.33 1.06
CA ARG A 116 6.84 10.88 2.42
C ARG A 116 5.50 10.83 3.16
N MET A 117 4.41 11.15 2.49
CA MET A 117 3.07 11.05 3.09
C MET A 117 2.73 9.62 3.55
N PHE A 118 3.17 8.59 2.84
CA PHE A 118 3.00 7.21 3.30
C PHE A 118 3.87 6.86 4.51
N ALA A 119 5.07 7.46 4.63
CA ALA A 119 5.90 7.35 5.83
C ALA A 119 5.21 8.00 7.04
N LEU A 120 4.68 9.22 6.87
CA LEU A 120 3.92 9.92 7.92
C LEU A 120 2.67 9.13 8.34
N ALA A 121 1.99 8.46 7.42
CA ALA A 121 0.84 7.61 7.76
C ALA A 121 1.22 6.45 8.72
N ILE A 122 2.42 5.87 8.54
CA ILE A 122 2.95 4.82 9.44
C ILE A 122 3.30 5.42 10.81
N GLU A 123 3.92 6.60 10.83
CA GLU A 123 4.25 7.34 12.06
C GLU A 123 3.00 7.68 12.87
N VAL A 124 1.93 8.16 12.23
CA VAL A 124 0.63 8.38 12.88
C VAL A 124 0.10 7.10 13.52
N CYS A 125 0.15 5.98 12.80
CA CYS A 125 -0.29 4.70 13.32
C CYS A 125 0.54 4.24 14.52
N ALA A 126 1.87 4.36 14.44
CA ALA A 126 2.78 4.01 15.53
C ALA A 126 2.50 4.85 16.78
N ALA A 127 2.38 6.18 16.62
CA ALA A 127 2.08 7.10 17.71
C ALA A 127 0.70 6.82 18.33
N HIS A 128 -0.32 6.50 17.52
CA HIS A 128 -1.64 6.11 18.01
C HIS A 128 -1.58 4.86 18.91
N GLU A 129 -0.84 3.83 18.48
CA GLU A 129 -0.72 2.57 19.20
C GLU A 129 0.13 2.70 20.47
N ALA A 130 1.12 3.60 20.46
CA ALA A 130 1.90 3.97 21.64
C ALA A 130 1.13 4.87 22.63
N GLY A 131 -0.03 5.43 22.23
CA GLY A 131 -0.80 6.38 23.03
C GLY A 131 -0.20 7.78 23.07
N GLU A 132 0.67 8.13 22.11
CA GLU A 132 1.38 9.39 22.00
C GLU A 132 0.54 10.46 21.30
N THR A 133 -0.55 10.88 21.95
CA THR A 133 -1.58 11.73 21.33
C THR A 133 -1.08 13.07 20.80
N GLU A 134 -0.14 13.73 21.50
CA GLU A 134 0.41 15.03 21.07
C GLU A 134 1.17 14.88 19.75
N HIS A 135 2.12 13.94 19.70
CA HIS A 135 2.92 13.66 18.51
C HIS A 135 2.05 13.19 17.33
N MET A 136 1.13 12.24 17.57
CA MET A 136 0.16 11.78 16.58
C MET A 136 -0.64 12.95 15.96
N THR A 137 -1.05 13.93 16.79
CA THR A 137 -1.82 15.09 16.32
C THR A 137 -0.94 16.03 15.48
N GLU A 138 0.29 16.28 15.90
CA GLU A 138 1.25 17.10 15.16
C GLU A 138 1.51 16.55 13.75
N VAL A 139 1.75 15.23 13.65
CA VAL A 139 2.00 14.56 12.37
C VAL A 139 0.74 14.56 11.49
N LEU A 140 -0.45 14.33 12.07
CA LEU A 140 -1.72 14.42 11.33
C LEU A 140 -1.98 15.84 10.79
N ASP A 141 -1.68 16.88 11.55
CA ASP A 141 -1.83 18.26 11.11
C ASP A 141 -0.88 18.61 9.96
N GLU A 142 0.35 18.09 9.99
CA GLU A 142 1.28 18.15 8.87
C GLU A 142 0.71 17.46 7.62
N MET A 143 0.23 16.23 7.76
CA MET A 143 -0.38 15.50 6.64
C MET A 143 -1.61 16.22 6.07
N LYS A 144 -2.43 16.87 6.91
CA LYS A 144 -3.58 17.68 6.46
C LYS A 144 -3.14 18.92 5.66
N ALA A 145 -2.05 19.56 6.06
CA ALA A 145 -1.45 20.67 5.32
C ALA A 145 -0.90 20.22 3.95
N HIS A 146 -0.42 18.98 3.88
CA HIS A 146 0.17 18.34 2.69
C HIS A 146 -0.76 17.36 1.97
N ARG A 147 -2.08 17.41 2.22
CA ARG A 147 -3.03 16.40 1.72
C ARG A 147 -3.04 16.20 0.20
N PHE A 148 -2.68 17.23 -0.57
CA PHE A 148 -2.56 17.15 -2.03
C PHE A 148 -1.36 16.31 -2.49
N ASP A 149 -0.32 16.18 -1.67
CA ASP A 149 0.85 15.38 -2.00
C ASP A 149 0.50 13.89 -2.05
N ASN A 150 -0.42 13.42 -1.20
CA ASN A 150 -1.00 12.07 -1.26
C ASN A 150 -2.26 11.93 -0.40
N TYR A 151 -3.43 12.04 -1.03
CA TYR A 151 -4.72 11.88 -0.35
C TYR A 151 -4.94 10.49 0.25
N SER A 152 -4.52 9.42 -0.44
CA SER A 152 -4.72 8.05 0.05
C SER A 152 -3.90 7.79 1.32
N ALA A 153 -2.70 8.35 1.44
CA ALA A 153 -1.92 8.24 2.67
C ALA A 153 -2.60 8.94 3.87
N LEU A 154 -3.15 10.15 3.66
CA LEU A 154 -3.91 10.82 4.72
C LEU A 154 -5.21 10.07 5.06
N GLN A 155 -5.93 9.54 4.06
CA GLN A 155 -7.10 8.69 4.29
C GLN A 155 -6.74 7.48 5.17
N PHE A 156 -5.56 6.89 4.92
CA PHE A 156 -5.05 5.76 5.70
C PHE A 156 -4.81 6.16 7.16
N ALA A 157 -4.12 7.28 7.37
CA ALA A 157 -3.78 7.78 8.70
C ALA A 157 -5.05 8.10 9.52
N LEU A 158 -6.04 8.73 8.89
CA LEU A 158 -7.34 9.03 9.51
C LEU A 158 -8.11 7.74 9.87
N ALA A 159 -8.05 6.72 9.02
CA ALA A 159 -8.61 5.41 9.33
C ALA A 159 -7.87 4.69 10.46
N CYS A 160 -6.57 4.91 10.58
CA CYS A 160 -5.77 4.40 11.67
C CYS A 160 -6.25 4.97 13.01
N VAL A 161 -6.45 6.28 13.09
CA VAL A 161 -6.88 6.94 14.34
C VAL A 161 -8.40 6.97 14.54
N GLU A 162 -9.15 6.32 13.65
CA GLU A 162 -10.61 6.23 13.66
C GLU A 162 -11.32 7.61 13.68
N ASP A 163 -10.76 8.63 13.01
CA ASP A 163 -11.36 9.96 12.89
C ASP A 163 -12.41 9.98 11.77
N GLU A 164 -13.63 9.55 12.11
CA GLU A 164 -14.72 9.35 11.15
C GLU A 164 -15.07 10.62 10.37
N GLU A 165 -15.14 11.76 11.05
CA GLU A 165 -15.57 13.01 10.44
C GLU A 165 -14.51 13.53 9.46
N ALA A 166 -13.25 13.61 9.89
CA ALA A 166 -12.18 14.06 9.00
C ALA A 166 -11.98 13.09 7.82
N SER A 167 -12.13 11.78 8.05
CA SER A 167 -12.05 10.75 7.01
C SER A 167 -13.15 10.94 5.95
N ALA A 168 -14.38 11.21 6.37
CA ALA A 168 -15.51 11.48 5.47
C ALA A 168 -15.34 12.79 4.70
N GLU A 169 -14.96 13.88 5.38
CA GLU A 169 -14.69 15.18 4.76
C GLU A 169 -13.61 15.07 3.68
N LEU A 170 -12.50 14.39 3.99
CA LEU A 170 -11.41 14.17 3.05
C LEU A 170 -11.87 13.36 1.83
N LEU A 171 -12.64 12.29 2.03
CA LEU A 171 -13.14 11.47 0.94
C LEU A 171 -14.08 12.25 0.03
N ILE A 172 -14.97 13.08 0.59
CA ILE A 172 -15.84 13.97 -0.18
C ILE A 172 -15.01 15.01 -0.97
N GLU A 173 -13.98 15.59 -0.36
CA GLU A 173 -13.05 16.49 -1.05
C GLU A 173 -12.42 15.76 -2.24
N ARG A 174 -11.85 14.57 -2.04
CA ARG A 174 -11.21 13.78 -3.10
C ARG A 174 -12.16 13.46 -4.25
N LEU A 175 -13.41 13.07 -3.95
CA LEU A 175 -14.45 12.82 -4.96
C LEU A 175 -14.79 14.09 -5.78
N SER A 176 -14.57 15.28 -5.23
CA SER A 176 -14.79 16.55 -5.93
C SER A 176 -13.58 17.05 -6.74
N GLN A 177 -12.38 16.52 -6.51
CA GLN A 177 -11.17 16.94 -7.21
C GLN A 177 -11.00 16.17 -8.53
N PRO A 178 -10.95 16.84 -9.70
CA PRO A 178 -10.85 16.14 -10.99
C PRO A 178 -9.68 15.17 -11.12
N ASP A 179 -8.52 15.53 -10.56
CA ASP A 179 -7.30 14.71 -10.67
C ASP A 179 -7.29 13.50 -9.73
N TYR A 180 -8.19 13.47 -8.72
CA TYR A 180 -8.26 12.40 -7.71
C TYR A 180 -9.61 11.66 -7.68
N GLN A 181 -10.60 12.16 -8.42
CA GLN A 181 -11.96 11.61 -8.43
C GLN A 181 -11.98 10.13 -8.81
N ASP A 182 -11.21 9.73 -9.82
CA ASP A 182 -11.17 8.33 -10.26
C ASP A 182 -10.61 7.41 -9.16
N GLN A 183 -9.49 7.79 -8.54
CA GLN A 183 -8.88 6.99 -7.47
C GLN A 183 -9.81 6.90 -6.25
N ALA A 184 -10.40 8.02 -5.84
CA ALA A 184 -11.32 8.08 -4.70
C ALA A 184 -12.63 7.32 -4.97
N PHE A 185 -13.15 7.38 -6.19
CA PHE A 185 -14.34 6.63 -6.55
C PHE A 185 -14.05 5.12 -6.65
N MET A 186 -12.85 4.74 -7.10
CA MET A 186 -12.41 3.35 -7.12
C MET A 186 -12.30 2.74 -5.72
N SER A 187 -11.93 3.51 -4.69
CA SER A 187 -11.85 2.99 -3.32
C SER A 187 -13.22 2.69 -2.69
N LEU A 188 -14.30 3.27 -3.21
CA LEU A 188 -15.67 2.96 -2.79
C LEU A 188 -16.15 1.60 -3.30
N HIS A 189 -15.53 1.03 -4.33
CA HIS A 189 -15.91 -0.28 -4.84
C HIS A 189 -15.56 -1.39 -3.85
N THR A 190 -16.44 -2.37 -3.71
CA THR A 190 -16.14 -3.55 -2.91
C THR A 190 -15.18 -4.45 -3.68
N ILE A 191 -13.92 -4.48 -3.26
CA ILE A 191 -12.90 -5.42 -3.73
C ILE A 191 -12.54 -6.41 -2.61
N ARG A 192 -11.95 -7.55 -2.95
CA ARG A 192 -11.53 -8.54 -1.95
C ARG A 192 -10.12 -8.21 -1.47
N LYS A 193 -9.95 -7.88 -0.19
CA LYS A 193 -8.62 -7.66 0.40
C LYS A 193 -7.97 -9.01 0.74
N THR A 194 -6.74 -9.22 0.32
CA THR A 194 -5.93 -10.42 0.61
C THR A 194 -4.87 -10.10 1.64
N GLY A 195 -4.41 -11.10 2.40
CA GLY A 195 -3.33 -10.90 3.37
C GLY A 195 -3.74 -10.16 4.64
N VAL A 196 -5.05 -10.06 4.91
CA VAL A 196 -5.60 -9.43 6.11
C VAL A 196 -5.60 -10.46 7.24
N HIS A 197 -4.46 -10.60 7.91
CA HIS A 197 -4.29 -11.60 8.98
C HIS A 197 -4.37 -10.99 10.38
N GLN A 198 -4.02 -9.70 10.49
CA GLN A 198 -3.88 -9.03 11.77
C GLN A 198 -5.13 -8.22 12.13
N ARG A 199 -5.45 -8.19 13.42
CA ARG A 199 -6.64 -7.51 13.94
C ARG A 199 -6.67 -6.04 13.54
N ARG A 200 -5.51 -5.37 13.65
CA ARG A 200 -5.38 -3.96 13.35
C ARG A 200 -5.71 -3.60 11.90
N GLN A 201 -5.19 -4.37 10.95
CA GLN A 201 -5.50 -4.18 9.53
C GLN A 201 -6.99 -4.38 9.26
N LYS A 202 -7.62 -5.34 9.94
CA LYS A 202 -9.07 -5.56 9.85
C LYS A 202 -9.86 -4.37 10.40
N ASP A 203 -9.46 -3.81 11.55
CA ASP A 203 -10.14 -2.67 12.15
C ASP A 203 -10.09 -1.43 11.22
N ILE A 204 -8.95 -1.17 10.57
CA ILE A 204 -8.81 -0.10 9.57
C ILE A 204 -9.78 -0.28 8.40
N LEU A 205 -9.90 -1.50 7.87
CA LEU A 205 -10.82 -1.80 6.76
C LEU A 205 -12.29 -1.68 7.18
N GLU A 206 -12.64 -2.18 8.37
CA GLU A 206 -14.00 -2.05 8.93
C GLU A 206 -14.37 -0.57 9.15
N PHE A 207 -13.42 0.26 9.59
CA PHE A 207 -13.60 1.70 9.72
C PHE A 207 -13.83 2.38 8.36
N LEU A 208 -13.03 2.06 7.34
CA LEU A 208 -13.21 2.62 5.99
C LEU A 208 -14.58 2.23 5.41
N ASP A 209 -15.01 0.99 5.59
CA ASP A 209 -16.34 0.54 5.17
C ASP A 209 -17.47 1.31 5.88
N LEU A 210 -17.27 1.71 7.14
CA LEU A 210 -18.21 2.56 7.87
C LEU A 210 -18.27 3.96 7.26
N VAL A 211 -17.12 4.59 6.97
CA VAL A 211 -17.05 5.90 6.32
C VAL A 211 -17.70 5.88 4.93
N HIS A 212 -17.44 4.84 4.13
CA HIS A 212 -18.05 4.65 2.80
C HIS A 212 -19.58 4.56 2.84
N GLN A 213 -20.16 4.14 3.97
CA GLN A 213 -21.60 4.01 4.17
C GLN A 213 -22.27 5.28 4.71
N ARG A 214 -21.51 6.33 5.05
CA ARG A 214 -22.09 7.57 5.55
C ARG A 214 -22.99 8.23 4.50
N PRO A 215 -24.15 8.81 4.89
CA PRO A 215 -25.09 9.38 3.93
C PRO A 215 -24.53 10.50 3.03
N ASP A 216 -23.63 11.32 3.56
CA ASP A 216 -22.96 12.41 2.84
C ASP A 216 -21.96 11.88 1.80
N VAL A 217 -21.15 10.88 2.16
CA VAL A 217 -20.23 10.18 1.25
C VAL A 217 -21.01 9.48 0.13
N VAL A 218 -22.07 8.73 0.47
CA VAL A 218 -22.93 8.06 -0.50
C VAL A 218 -23.58 9.07 -1.46
N ALA A 219 -24.04 10.21 -0.95
CA ALA A 219 -24.62 11.27 -1.77
C ALA A 219 -23.60 11.89 -2.72
N ALA A 220 -22.37 12.16 -2.26
CA ALA A 220 -21.28 12.67 -3.10
C ALA A 220 -20.94 11.68 -4.23
N ALA A 221 -20.77 10.40 -3.90
CA ALA A 221 -20.45 9.32 -4.83
C ALA A 221 -21.53 9.09 -5.91
N ALA A 222 -22.81 9.24 -5.55
CA ALA A 222 -23.93 9.01 -6.46
C ALA A 222 -23.95 9.96 -7.67
N SER A 223 -23.27 11.12 -7.58
CA SER A 223 -23.13 12.05 -8.70
C SER A 223 -22.09 11.61 -9.74
N ILE A 224 -21.19 10.70 -9.37
CA ILE A 224 -20.05 10.25 -10.18
C ILE A 224 -20.40 8.95 -10.91
N GLY A 225 -20.92 7.96 -10.16
CA GLY A 225 -21.21 6.66 -10.75
C GLY A 225 -21.85 5.68 -9.78
N ARG A 226 -21.94 4.42 -10.22
CA ARG A 226 -22.44 3.31 -9.41
C ARG A 226 -21.30 2.60 -8.72
N VAL A 227 -21.40 2.45 -7.40
CA VAL A 227 -20.52 1.59 -6.61
C VAL A 227 -20.79 0.12 -6.96
N LEU A 228 -19.72 -0.64 -7.22
CA LEU A 228 -19.78 -2.03 -7.69
C LEU A 228 -19.17 -2.99 -6.66
N ASP A 229 -19.65 -4.22 -6.69
CA ASP A 229 -18.97 -5.38 -6.10
C ASP A 229 -18.14 -6.05 -7.20
N LEU A 230 -16.81 -5.94 -7.09
CA LEU A 230 -15.87 -6.40 -8.10
C LEU A 230 -15.18 -7.68 -7.63
N PRO A 231 -15.18 -8.77 -8.43
CA PRO A 231 -14.52 -10.02 -8.10
C PRO A 231 -13.00 -9.92 -8.37
N VAL A 232 -12.37 -8.87 -7.84
CA VAL A 232 -10.92 -8.62 -7.94
C VAL A 232 -10.32 -8.54 -6.54
N TYR A 233 -9.03 -8.88 -6.47
CA TYR A 233 -8.30 -9.03 -5.22
C TYR A 233 -7.19 -8.00 -5.11
N SER A 234 -7.04 -7.34 -3.96
CA SER A 234 -5.89 -6.46 -3.73
C SER A 234 -5.24 -6.71 -2.38
N PHE A 235 -3.91 -6.73 -2.39
CA PHE A 235 -3.08 -6.67 -1.20
C PHE A 235 -2.71 -5.22 -0.85
N TYR A 236 -2.73 -4.32 -1.83
CA TYR A 236 -2.19 -2.98 -1.66
C TYR A 236 -3.10 -2.15 -0.74
N TRP A 237 -2.51 -1.60 0.32
CA TRP A 237 -3.19 -0.77 1.33
C TRP A 237 -3.52 0.63 0.80
N GLY A 238 -2.82 1.12 -0.22
CA GLY A 238 -3.07 2.44 -0.82
C GLY A 238 -4.32 2.49 -1.72
N ASP A 239 -4.97 1.35 -1.97
CA ASP A 239 -6.27 1.28 -2.65
C ASP A 239 -7.40 1.69 -1.67
N ILE A 240 -7.36 2.93 -1.20
CA ILE A 240 -8.32 3.60 -0.29
C ILE A 240 -8.54 5.06 -0.69
#